data_AF-A0A0K1E7N9-F1
#
_entry.id   AF-A0A0K1E7N9-F1
#
_cell.length_a   1.000
_cell.length_b   1.000
_cell.length_c   1.000
_cell.angle_alpha   90.00
_cell.angle_beta   90.00
_cell.angle_gamma   90.00
#
_symmetry.space_group_name_H-M   'P 1'
#
loop_
_entity.id
_entity.type
_entity.pdbx_description
1 polymer ?
#
loop_
_entity_poly.entity_id
_entity_poly.type
_entity_poly.pdbx_seq_one_letter_code
_entity_poly.pdbx_strand_id
1 'polypeptide(L)'
;MKLARSALVLTAVVVCAACTEAQGTGAEAQGAGEERPGAAEKRIEERGPAAPSMDLTEASRSKKERADETGLDEEPSLRISAVGDCTIGTDLKSRWGVGSFHVEMQERGGDLAYPFSGVVGLLSQDDLTIANLETTLTTHEPREPSAGLQFRGDPAWARMLVLGSVEAVSVANNHAYDLGRVGFEDTVRAVQAQGVGVFGFGLVDRRTIKGIEVVNLGYTGGEPSSIMKDMVRSVSREKRPDNLVIVSFHWGGEGVYQPNGDQIRLGRGAIDAGADLVLGHHPHVIQGIETYRGREIVYSLGNFVFGGHSNPEDKDTIIYQATFQRKEGRVVPKESQAIPARVSSVPERNDYRPVLLDGAEKARVLEKLRGYSAALAMH
;
A
#
# COMPACT_ATOMS: atom_id res chain seq x y z
N MET A 1 -45.49 -40.53 10.40
CA MET A 1 -44.61 -41.32 9.49
C MET A 1 -44.19 -40.37 8.38
N LYS A 2 -42.93 -40.05 8.07
CA LYS A 2 -41.61 -40.53 8.49
C LYS A 2 -40.66 -39.32 8.53
N LEU A 3 -39.79 -39.30 9.53
CA LEU A 3 -38.61 -38.45 9.61
C LEU A 3 -37.58 -38.87 8.55
N ALA A 4 -36.82 -37.92 8.02
CA ALA A 4 -35.53 -38.18 7.37
C ALA A 4 -34.45 -37.33 8.06
N ARG A 5 -33.65 -38.01 8.88
CA ARG A 5 -32.40 -37.51 9.48
C ARG A 5 -31.33 -37.51 8.39
N SER A 6 -30.60 -36.40 8.23
CA SER A 6 -29.33 -36.40 7.51
C SER A 6 -28.20 -36.30 8.52
N ALA A 7 -27.33 -37.32 8.50
CA ALA A 7 -26.18 -37.47 9.38
C ALA A 7 -25.01 -36.63 8.87
N LEU A 8 -24.41 -35.85 9.77
CA LEU A 8 -23.17 -35.13 9.57
C LEU A 8 -22.01 -36.12 9.81
N VAL A 9 -21.26 -36.45 8.77
CA VAL A 9 -20.01 -37.22 8.88
C VAL A 9 -18.88 -36.23 9.14
N LEU A 10 -18.36 -36.27 10.37
CA LEU A 10 -17.19 -35.50 10.81
C LEU A 10 -15.95 -36.37 10.60
N THR A 11 -15.16 -36.09 9.55
CA THR A 11 -13.85 -36.74 9.36
C THR A 11 -12.78 -35.84 9.97
N ALA A 12 -12.39 -36.14 11.21
CA ALA A 12 -11.22 -35.55 11.84
C ALA A 12 -9.96 -36.29 11.35
N VAL A 13 -9.09 -35.58 10.63
CA VAL A 13 -7.73 -36.06 10.32
C VAL A 13 -6.78 -35.53 11.39
N VAL A 14 -6.10 -36.48 12.03
CA VAL A 14 -5.06 -36.32 13.06
C VAL A 14 -3.81 -35.70 12.45
N VAL A 15 -3.24 -34.68 13.10
CA VAL A 15 -1.84 -34.26 12.88
C VAL A 15 -1.08 -34.53 14.18
N CYS A 16 -0.21 -35.55 14.13
CA CYS A 16 0.77 -35.85 15.18
C CYS A 16 1.97 -34.91 15.02
N ALA A 17 2.43 -34.37 16.15
CA ALA A 17 3.62 -33.54 16.24
C ALA A 17 4.89 -34.38 16.42
N ALA A 18 5.92 -33.98 15.68
CA ALA A 18 7.36 -33.89 16.00
C ALA A 18 8.07 -35.02 16.78
N CYS A 19 9.19 -35.48 16.21
CA CYS A 19 10.57 -35.15 16.66
C CYS A 19 11.56 -36.18 16.09
N THR A 20 12.58 -35.71 15.38
CA THR A 20 13.86 -36.44 15.27
C THR A 20 15.01 -35.46 15.42
N GLU A 21 15.83 -35.76 16.42
CA GLU A 21 17.10 -35.14 16.74
C GLU A 21 18.16 -35.47 15.69
N ALA A 22 19.10 -34.56 15.46
CA ALA A 22 20.40 -34.88 14.89
C ALA A 22 21.49 -34.09 15.65
N GLN A 23 22.21 -34.82 16.51
CA GLN A 23 23.59 -34.54 16.94
C GLN A 23 24.48 -34.69 15.69
N GLY A 24 25.51 -33.91 15.38
CA GLY A 24 26.60 -33.40 16.22
C GLY A 24 27.90 -34.14 15.84
N THR A 25 28.87 -33.44 15.25
CA THR A 25 30.36 -33.64 15.26
C THR A 25 30.92 -32.62 14.24
N GLY A 26 31.85 -31.71 14.58
CA GLY A 26 33.25 -31.92 14.98
C GLY A 26 34.13 -31.34 13.85
N ALA A 27 34.49 -30.05 13.94
CA ALA A 27 35.80 -29.56 14.33
C ALA A 27 36.88 -29.66 13.23
N GLU A 28 37.40 -28.51 12.79
CA GLU A 28 38.84 -28.26 12.68
C GLU A 28 39.12 -26.76 12.47
N ALA A 29 40.04 -26.25 13.29
CA ALA A 29 40.58 -24.90 13.25
C ALA A 29 42.10 -25.01 13.33
N GLN A 30 42.81 -24.17 12.56
CA GLN A 30 44.20 -23.70 12.77
C GLN A 30 44.47 -22.68 11.64
N GLY A 31 44.70 -21.39 11.92
CA GLY A 31 46.00 -20.78 12.28
C GLY A 31 46.68 -20.26 10.99
N ALA A 32 47.31 -19.09 10.85
CA ALA A 32 47.84 -18.06 11.72
C ALA A 32 48.05 -16.77 10.87
N GLY A 33 48.06 -15.57 11.45
CA GLY A 33 49.28 -14.72 11.51
C GLY A 33 49.07 -13.42 10.70
N GLU A 34 49.00 -12.26 11.37
CA GLU A 34 49.99 -11.16 11.30
C GLU A 34 49.83 -10.29 10.02
N GLU A 35 49.79 -8.95 10.00
CA GLU A 35 50.45 -7.91 10.78
C GLU A 35 49.79 -6.54 10.45
N ARG A 36 49.90 -5.56 11.37
CA ARG A 36 49.71 -4.12 11.08
C ARG A 36 51.07 -3.45 10.95
N PRO A 37 51.18 -2.40 10.12
CA PRO A 37 51.77 -1.13 10.57
C PRO A 37 50.82 0.04 10.20
N GLY A 38 50.76 1.18 10.89
CA GLY A 38 51.86 2.00 11.43
C GLY A 38 51.92 3.30 10.60
N ALA A 39 51.59 4.42 11.23
CA ALA A 39 51.31 5.73 10.64
C ALA A 39 52.51 6.42 9.95
N ALA A 40 52.21 7.36 9.03
CA ALA A 40 53.13 8.45 8.66
C ALA A 40 52.34 9.71 8.25
N GLU A 41 52.56 10.78 9.02
CA GLU A 41 52.10 12.14 8.77
C GLU A 41 52.85 12.75 7.57
N LYS A 42 52.15 13.55 6.75
CA LYS A 42 52.78 14.65 6.00
C LYS A 42 51.91 15.90 6.05
N ARG A 43 52.51 16.92 6.66
CA ARG A 43 52.08 18.29 6.84
C ARG A 43 52.34 19.07 5.55
N ILE A 44 51.33 19.73 5.00
CA ILE A 44 51.51 20.83 4.04
C ILE A 44 50.67 21.99 4.58
N GLU A 45 51.36 23.08 4.92
CA GLU A 45 50.79 24.36 5.30
C GLU A 45 50.51 25.18 4.04
N GLU A 46 49.30 25.72 3.91
CA GLU A 46 49.08 26.96 3.16
C GLU A 46 48.22 27.91 4.01
N ARG A 47 48.76 29.11 4.24
CA ARG A 47 48.12 30.23 4.94
C ARG A 47 47.39 31.11 3.92
N GLY A 48 46.16 31.48 4.23
CA GLY A 48 45.38 32.57 3.62
C GLY A 48 44.52 33.26 4.70
N PRO A 49 44.13 34.54 4.52
CA PRO A 49 44.18 35.55 5.58
C PRO A 49 42.97 35.60 6.52
N ALA A 50 43.21 36.23 7.68
CA ALA A 50 42.30 36.43 8.79
C ALA A 50 41.05 37.26 8.43
N ALA A 51 39.89 36.79 8.88
CA ALA A 51 38.65 37.56 8.94
C ALA A 51 38.61 38.44 10.20
N PRO A 52 38.02 39.65 10.13
CA PRO A 52 37.94 40.57 11.27
C PRO A 52 36.88 40.11 12.27
N SER A 53 37.19 40.27 13.56
CA SER A 53 36.30 40.07 14.68
C SER A 53 35.17 41.11 14.68
N MET A 54 33.92 40.65 14.68
CA MET A 54 32.77 41.47 15.04
C MET A 54 32.06 40.92 16.28
N ASP A 55 31.67 41.89 17.09
CA ASP A 55 31.17 41.91 18.45
C ASP A 55 30.03 40.90 18.76
N LEU A 56 30.14 40.20 19.89
CA LEU A 56 29.30 39.04 20.27
C LEU A 56 28.09 39.41 21.17
N THR A 57 27.63 40.66 21.19
CA THR A 57 26.62 41.10 22.17
C THR A 57 25.23 41.46 21.65
N GLU A 58 24.91 41.22 20.37
CA GLU A 58 23.51 41.36 19.88
C GLU A 58 22.94 40.11 19.16
N ALA A 59 23.73 39.06 18.98
CA ALA A 59 23.29 37.80 18.35
C ALA A 59 22.80 36.71 19.34
N SER A 60 22.66 37.05 20.62
CA SER A 60 22.26 36.14 21.71
C SER A 60 20.83 36.38 22.22
N ARG A 61 19.93 36.95 21.41
CA ARG A 61 18.49 36.75 21.66
C ARG A 61 18.13 35.35 21.22
N SER A 62 17.88 34.52 22.22
CA SER A 62 17.70 33.10 22.10
C SER A 62 16.63 32.74 21.05
N LYS A 63 16.90 31.68 20.30
CA LYS A 63 15.96 30.96 19.41
C LYS A 63 14.71 30.43 20.17
N LYS A 64 14.60 30.70 21.47
CA LYS A 64 13.52 30.30 22.37
C LYS A 64 12.40 31.34 22.45
N GLU A 65 12.69 32.63 22.21
CA GLU A 65 11.66 33.69 22.26
C GLU A 65 10.91 33.85 20.91
N ARG A 66 11.50 33.40 19.79
CA ARG A 66 10.80 33.40 18.49
C ARG A 66 9.92 32.15 18.25
N ALA A 67 9.97 31.19 19.17
CA ALA A 67 9.10 30.02 19.18
C ALA A 67 7.81 30.26 19.99
N ASP A 68 7.75 31.33 20.79
CA ASP A 68 6.62 31.64 21.67
C ASP A 68 5.57 32.58 21.03
N GLU A 69 5.80 33.11 19.82
CA GLU A 69 4.83 33.99 19.13
C GLU A 69 3.99 33.32 18.03
N THR A 70 4.15 32.01 17.79
CA THR A 70 3.25 31.23 16.92
C THR A 70 2.76 29.93 17.55
N GLY A 71 2.89 29.79 18.87
CA GLY A 71 2.37 28.67 19.64
C GLY A 71 0.83 28.68 19.70
N LEU A 72 0.19 28.44 18.57
CA LEU A 72 -1.09 27.77 18.57
C LEU A 72 -0.76 26.29 18.59
N ASP A 73 -1.16 25.60 19.65
CA ASP A 73 -1.16 24.14 19.74
C ASP A 73 -1.90 23.56 18.52
N GLU A 74 -1.20 23.32 17.41
CA GLU A 74 -1.80 22.60 16.30
C GLU A 74 -2.00 21.16 16.75
N GLU A 75 -3.26 20.83 17.08
CA GLU A 75 -3.64 19.47 17.45
C GLU A 75 -3.10 18.48 16.40
N PRO A 76 -2.59 17.31 16.81
CA PRO A 76 -1.86 16.40 15.94
C PRO A 76 -2.68 16.05 14.69
N SER A 77 -2.08 16.25 13.52
CA SER A 77 -2.63 15.85 12.23
C SER A 77 -1.90 14.64 11.65
N LEU A 78 -2.66 13.76 11.04
CA LEU A 78 -2.20 12.55 10.37
C LEU A 78 -2.49 12.67 8.87
N ARG A 79 -1.46 12.59 8.03
CA ARG A 79 -1.60 12.56 6.58
C ARG A 79 -1.51 11.13 6.09
N ILE A 80 -2.53 10.67 5.36
CA ILE A 80 -2.60 9.33 4.81
C ILE A 80 -2.61 9.44 3.28
N SER A 81 -1.77 8.68 2.61
CA SER A 81 -1.85 8.46 1.17
C SER A 81 -2.47 7.09 0.87
N ALA A 82 -3.18 6.99 -0.24
CA ALA A 82 -3.65 5.74 -0.81
C ALA A 82 -3.24 5.69 -2.28
N VAL A 83 -2.73 4.54 -2.70
CA VAL A 83 -2.31 4.27 -4.08
C VAL A 83 -3.07 3.08 -4.64
N GLY A 84 -3.11 2.99 -5.97
CA GLY A 84 -3.86 1.98 -6.69
C GLY A 84 -3.29 0.56 -6.64
N ASP A 85 -3.70 -0.24 -7.62
CA ASP A 85 -3.42 -1.66 -7.69
C ASP A 85 -1.93 -1.93 -7.95
N CYS A 86 -1.31 -2.63 -7.00
CA CYS A 86 0.09 -3.04 -7.05
C CYS A 86 0.19 -4.54 -7.31
N THR A 87 0.48 -4.90 -8.55
CA THR A 87 0.84 -6.27 -8.94
C THR A 87 2.37 -6.35 -9.04
N ILE A 88 3.03 -6.62 -7.91
CA ILE A 88 4.48 -6.83 -7.85
C ILE A 88 4.78 -8.25 -8.34
N GLY A 89 4.99 -8.40 -9.66
CA GLY A 89 5.03 -9.69 -10.31
C GLY A 89 4.46 -9.65 -11.72
N THR A 90 4.33 -10.80 -12.36
CA THR A 90 3.63 -10.94 -13.66
C THR A 90 2.96 -12.31 -13.69
N ASP A 91 2.05 -12.48 -14.65
CA ASP A 91 1.45 -13.77 -14.93
C ASP A 91 2.52 -14.84 -15.23
N LEU A 92 2.34 -16.03 -14.67
CA LEU A 92 3.28 -17.15 -14.81
C LEU A 92 3.58 -17.50 -16.28
N LYS A 93 2.62 -17.35 -17.19
CA LYS A 93 2.78 -17.72 -18.61
C LYS A 93 3.65 -16.72 -19.36
N SER A 94 3.67 -15.46 -18.92
CA SER A 94 4.39 -14.35 -19.58
C SER A 94 5.56 -13.82 -18.75
N ARG A 95 5.90 -14.45 -17.61
CA ARG A 95 6.91 -13.95 -16.66
C ARG A 95 8.28 -13.64 -17.30
N TRP A 96 8.70 -14.35 -18.34
CA TRP A 96 9.96 -14.10 -19.05
C TRP A 96 9.80 -13.46 -20.43
N GLY A 97 8.59 -12.98 -20.75
CA GLY A 97 8.32 -12.25 -21.98
C GLY A 97 8.93 -10.86 -21.96
N VAL A 98 9.28 -10.34 -23.14
CA VAL A 98 9.77 -8.97 -23.30
C VAL A 98 8.77 -7.97 -22.71
N GLY A 99 9.26 -7.08 -21.85
CA GLY A 99 8.44 -6.08 -21.17
C GLY A 99 7.56 -6.63 -20.05
N SER A 100 7.83 -7.84 -19.52
CA SER A 100 7.25 -8.29 -18.26
C SER A 100 7.89 -7.57 -17.07
N PHE A 101 7.24 -7.62 -15.90
CA PHE A 101 7.80 -7.05 -14.67
C PHE A 101 9.14 -7.69 -14.31
N HIS A 102 9.27 -9.01 -14.48
CA HIS A 102 10.50 -9.71 -14.13
C HIS A 102 11.66 -9.34 -15.06
N VAL A 103 11.38 -9.19 -16.37
CA VAL A 103 12.39 -8.79 -17.35
C VAL A 103 12.80 -7.34 -17.11
N GLU A 104 11.85 -6.41 -16.87
CA GLU A 104 12.20 -5.03 -16.53
C GLU A 104 13.05 -4.98 -15.24
N MET A 105 12.68 -5.72 -14.19
CA MET A 105 13.50 -5.79 -12.97
C MET A 105 14.91 -6.34 -13.22
N GLN A 106 15.06 -7.34 -14.10
CA GLN A 106 16.37 -7.85 -14.50
C GLN A 106 17.20 -6.80 -15.25
N GLU A 107 16.58 -6.08 -16.19
CA GLU A 107 17.21 -5.00 -16.96
C GLU A 107 17.64 -3.82 -16.06
N ARG A 108 16.93 -3.60 -14.95
CA ARG A 108 17.30 -2.65 -13.90
C ARG A 108 18.31 -3.19 -12.89
N GLY A 109 18.90 -4.37 -13.14
CA GLY A 109 19.90 -4.97 -12.26
C GLY A 109 19.34 -5.43 -10.91
N GLY A 110 18.03 -5.67 -10.83
CA GLY A 110 17.35 -6.08 -9.60
C GLY A 110 17.12 -4.95 -8.59
N ASP A 111 17.15 -3.68 -9.02
CA ASP A 111 16.93 -2.53 -8.15
C ASP A 111 15.50 -2.48 -7.58
N LEU A 112 15.33 -2.95 -6.34
CA LEU A 112 14.02 -2.99 -5.67
C LEU A 112 13.47 -1.59 -5.31
N ALA A 113 14.25 -0.52 -5.40
CA ALA A 113 13.74 0.84 -5.18
C ALA A 113 13.08 1.42 -6.45
N TYR A 114 13.41 0.86 -7.62
CA TYR A 114 12.98 1.40 -8.90
C TYR A 114 11.45 1.56 -9.04
N PRO A 115 10.59 0.57 -8.70
CA PRO A 115 9.16 0.65 -9.00
C PRO A 115 8.45 1.85 -8.36
N PHE A 116 8.86 2.29 -7.17
CA PHE A 116 8.25 3.45 -6.49
C PHE A 116 9.09 4.73 -6.61
N SER A 117 10.26 4.67 -7.25
CA SER A 117 11.22 5.79 -7.27
C SER A 117 10.70 7.07 -7.93
N GLY A 118 9.64 7.01 -8.75
CA GLY A 118 9.00 8.19 -9.35
C GLY A 118 8.03 8.95 -8.43
N VAL A 119 7.66 8.36 -7.29
CA VAL A 119 6.65 8.90 -6.36
C VAL A 119 7.08 8.87 -4.90
N VAL A 120 8.13 8.12 -4.53
CA VAL A 120 8.59 7.98 -3.13
C VAL A 120 8.91 9.32 -2.46
N GLY A 121 9.38 10.32 -3.21
CA GLY A 121 9.62 11.66 -2.67
C GLY A 121 8.36 12.37 -2.17
N LEU A 122 7.18 11.99 -2.70
CA LEU A 122 5.87 12.44 -2.21
C LEU A 122 5.40 11.56 -1.04
N LEU A 123 5.42 10.24 -1.21
CA LEU A 123 4.88 9.28 -0.22
C LEU A 123 5.65 9.33 1.11
N SER A 124 6.97 9.53 1.08
CA SER A 124 7.79 9.69 2.29
C SER A 124 7.45 10.93 3.15
N GLN A 125 6.57 11.82 2.68
CA GLN A 125 6.10 12.99 3.43
C GLN A 125 4.75 12.77 4.15
N ASP A 126 4.09 11.63 3.92
CA ASP A 126 2.91 11.26 4.67
C ASP A 126 3.28 10.46 5.93
N ASP A 127 2.26 10.09 6.70
CA ASP A 127 2.40 9.32 7.92
C ASP A 127 2.02 7.84 7.72
N LEU A 128 1.39 7.51 6.59
CA LEU A 128 0.88 6.19 6.22
C LEU A 128 0.46 6.20 4.75
N THR A 129 1.05 5.30 3.96
CA THR A 129 0.57 4.93 2.64
C THR A 129 -0.08 3.55 2.66
N ILE A 130 -1.26 3.48 2.04
CA ILE A 130 -2.06 2.25 1.87
C ILE A 130 -2.09 1.87 0.37
N ALA A 131 -1.82 0.61 0.05
CA ALA A 131 -1.95 0.08 -1.31
C ALA A 131 -2.83 -1.18 -1.37
N ASN A 132 -3.29 -1.56 -2.56
CA ASN A 132 -3.81 -2.91 -2.82
C ASN A 132 -2.69 -3.78 -3.40
N LEU A 133 -2.32 -4.87 -2.72
CA LEU A 133 -1.31 -5.82 -3.20
C LEU A 133 -2.01 -6.98 -3.92
N GLU A 134 -2.07 -6.89 -5.24
CA GLU A 134 -2.81 -7.79 -6.13
C GLU A 134 -1.86 -8.74 -6.86
N THR A 135 -1.18 -9.56 -6.05
CA THR A 135 -0.20 -10.56 -6.52
C THR A 135 0.06 -11.57 -5.41
N THR A 136 0.57 -12.74 -5.77
CA THR A 136 1.17 -13.65 -4.79
C THR A 136 2.69 -13.51 -4.77
N LEU A 137 3.27 -13.29 -3.60
CA LEU A 137 4.71 -13.26 -3.37
C LEU A 137 5.16 -14.60 -2.78
N THR A 138 5.54 -15.54 -3.65
CA THR A 138 5.84 -16.92 -3.26
C THR A 138 6.87 -17.55 -4.20
N THR A 139 7.62 -18.55 -3.70
CA THR A 139 8.42 -19.44 -4.55
C THR A 139 7.64 -20.68 -5.00
N HIS A 140 6.43 -20.87 -4.49
CA HIS A 140 5.57 -22.00 -4.81
C HIS A 140 5.15 -21.95 -6.28
N GLU A 141 5.19 -23.10 -6.95
CA GLU A 141 4.68 -23.27 -8.31
C GLU A 141 3.29 -23.94 -8.25
N PRO A 142 2.35 -23.58 -9.12
CA PRO A 142 1.03 -24.22 -9.12
C PRO A 142 1.17 -25.71 -9.47
N ARG A 143 0.34 -26.56 -8.86
CA ARG A 143 0.33 -28.00 -9.15
C ARG A 143 -0.18 -28.32 -10.54
N GLU A 144 -1.11 -27.49 -11.05
CA GLU A 144 -1.74 -27.63 -12.36
C GLU A 144 -1.78 -26.27 -13.05
N PRO A 145 -1.66 -26.21 -14.39
CA PRO A 145 -1.84 -24.97 -15.14
C PRO A 145 -3.25 -24.40 -14.97
N SER A 146 -3.37 -23.10 -14.65
CA SER A 146 -4.67 -22.41 -14.66
C SER A 146 -5.01 -21.88 -16.05
N ALA A 147 -6.30 -21.89 -16.40
CA ALA A 147 -6.80 -21.17 -17.57
C ALA A 147 -6.73 -19.64 -17.37
N GLY A 148 -6.92 -19.17 -16.13
CA GLY A 148 -6.85 -17.75 -15.78
C GLY A 148 -5.43 -17.21 -15.65
N LEU A 149 -5.33 -15.93 -15.30
CA LEU A 149 -4.08 -15.29 -14.90
C LEU A 149 -3.65 -15.79 -13.52
N GLN A 150 -2.35 -15.92 -13.32
CA GLN A 150 -1.72 -16.28 -12.05
C GLN A 150 -0.52 -15.37 -11.82
N PHE A 151 -0.74 -14.28 -11.09
CA PHE A 151 0.29 -13.32 -10.77
C PHE A 151 1.19 -13.81 -9.65
N ARG A 152 2.49 -13.82 -9.96
CA ARG A 152 3.53 -14.22 -9.02
C ARG A 152 4.69 -13.23 -9.04
N GLY A 153 5.20 -12.91 -7.85
CA GLY A 153 6.47 -12.22 -7.65
C GLY A 153 7.38 -12.98 -6.67
N ASP A 154 8.65 -12.59 -6.63
CA ASP A 154 9.59 -13.09 -5.64
C ASP A 154 9.21 -12.59 -4.22
N PRO A 155 9.19 -13.44 -3.18
CA PRO A 155 8.99 -12.99 -1.80
C PRO A 155 9.87 -11.81 -1.37
N ALA A 156 11.11 -11.74 -1.84
CA ALA A 156 12.03 -10.64 -1.55
C ALA A 156 11.55 -9.29 -2.11
N TRP A 157 10.69 -9.29 -3.12
CA TRP A 157 10.12 -8.07 -3.70
C TRP A 157 9.09 -7.40 -2.81
N ALA A 158 8.65 -8.03 -1.72
CA ALA A 158 7.92 -7.34 -0.65
C ALA A 158 8.68 -6.11 -0.14
N ARG A 159 10.03 -6.12 -0.20
CA ARG A 159 10.89 -4.99 0.18
C ARG A 159 10.66 -3.73 -0.66
N MET A 160 10.13 -3.86 -1.88
CA MET A 160 9.77 -2.72 -2.73
C MET A 160 8.75 -1.80 -2.05
N LEU A 161 7.83 -2.36 -1.24
CA LEU A 161 6.83 -1.60 -0.49
C LEU A 161 7.50 -0.64 0.51
N VAL A 162 8.48 -1.12 1.29
CA VAL A 162 9.21 -0.29 2.25
C VAL A 162 10.06 0.76 1.53
N LEU A 163 10.74 0.39 0.45
CA LEU A 163 11.55 1.32 -0.34
C LEU A 163 10.69 2.38 -1.04
N GLY A 164 9.40 2.10 -1.24
CA GLY A 164 8.41 3.02 -1.78
C GLY A 164 7.64 3.86 -0.77
N SER A 165 7.95 3.74 0.54
CA SER A 165 7.14 4.32 1.62
C SER A 165 5.68 3.86 1.58
N VAL A 166 5.47 2.54 1.60
CA VAL A 166 4.16 1.88 1.75
C VAL A 166 4.15 1.07 3.05
N GLU A 167 3.30 1.46 4.00
CA GLU A 167 3.29 0.87 5.34
C GLU A 167 2.13 -0.10 5.59
N ALA A 168 1.10 -0.13 4.73
CA ALA A 168 0.01 -1.10 4.82
C ALA A 168 -0.52 -1.52 3.43
N VAL A 169 -0.90 -2.79 3.30
CA VAL A 169 -1.51 -3.31 2.07
C VAL A 169 -2.77 -4.11 2.34
N SER A 170 -3.79 -3.87 1.51
CA SER A 170 -4.92 -4.79 1.36
C SER A 170 -4.46 -5.98 0.52
N VAL A 171 -4.73 -7.19 1.00
CA VAL A 171 -4.61 -8.43 0.21
C VAL A 171 -5.98 -9.00 -0.14
N ALA A 172 -7.07 -8.29 0.20
CA ALA A 172 -8.41 -8.68 -0.22
C ALA A 172 -8.62 -8.30 -1.70
N ASN A 173 -8.26 -9.20 -2.61
CA ASN A 173 -8.50 -9.10 -4.05
C ASN A 173 -8.69 -10.50 -4.67
N ASN A 174 -9.08 -10.54 -5.94
CA ASN A 174 -9.31 -11.78 -6.69
C ASN A 174 -8.02 -12.59 -6.96
N HIS A 175 -6.85 -11.95 -6.90
CA HIS A 175 -5.55 -12.58 -7.15
C HIS A 175 -4.84 -13.11 -5.90
N ALA A 176 -5.42 -12.90 -4.72
CA ALA A 176 -4.83 -13.30 -3.44
C ALA A 176 -4.52 -14.81 -3.32
N TYR A 177 -5.25 -15.64 -4.08
CA TYR A 177 -5.14 -17.09 -4.06
C TYR A 177 -4.72 -17.68 -5.42
N ASP A 178 -4.08 -16.91 -6.30
CA ASP A 178 -3.62 -17.39 -7.62
C ASP A 178 -2.75 -18.65 -7.54
N LEU A 179 -1.92 -18.72 -6.49
CA LEU A 179 -1.02 -19.83 -6.17
C LEU A 179 -1.55 -20.66 -4.99
N GLY A 180 -2.87 -20.61 -4.77
CA GLY A 180 -3.58 -21.28 -3.70
C GLY A 180 -3.25 -20.73 -2.32
N ARG A 181 -3.66 -21.49 -1.30
CA ARG A 181 -3.49 -21.10 0.11
C ARG A 181 -2.02 -20.89 0.50
N VAL A 182 -1.10 -21.69 -0.05
CA VAL A 182 0.34 -21.55 0.22
C VAL A 182 0.85 -20.21 -0.33
N GLY A 183 0.48 -19.85 -1.56
CA GLY A 183 0.82 -18.55 -2.14
C GLY A 183 0.30 -17.37 -1.32
N PHE A 184 -0.95 -17.45 -0.85
CA PHE A 184 -1.52 -16.45 0.06
C PHE A 184 -0.72 -16.33 1.38
N GLU A 185 -0.49 -17.45 2.06
CA GLU A 185 0.22 -17.47 3.36
C GLU A 185 1.68 -17.00 3.23
N ASP A 186 2.36 -17.37 2.15
CA ASP A 186 3.71 -16.88 1.84
C ASP A 186 3.71 -15.37 1.58
N THR A 187 2.71 -14.86 0.86
CA THR A 187 2.56 -13.42 0.59
C THR A 187 2.41 -12.65 1.90
N VAL A 188 1.50 -13.07 2.76
CA VAL A 188 1.29 -12.45 4.08
C VAL A 188 2.59 -12.47 4.88
N ARG A 189 3.30 -13.60 4.92
CA ARG A 189 4.58 -13.73 5.64
C ARG A 189 5.67 -12.83 5.06
N ALA A 190 5.80 -12.77 3.75
CA ALA A 190 6.82 -11.96 3.06
C ALA A 190 6.62 -10.46 3.34
N VAL A 191 5.38 -9.98 3.29
CA VAL A 191 5.03 -8.58 3.56
C VAL A 191 5.23 -8.24 5.04
N GLN A 192 4.72 -9.07 5.96
CA GLN A 192 4.90 -8.84 7.41
C GLN A 192 6.36 -8.87 7.84
N ALA A 193 7.21 -9.69 7.20
CA ALA A 193 8.64 -9.72 7.46
C ALA A 193 9.36 -8.39 7.14
N GLN A 194 8.76 -7.53 6.31
CA GLN A 194 9.25 -6.18 6.03
C GLN A 194 8.72 -5.12 7.02
N GLY A 195 7.86 -5.50 7.97
CA GLY A 195 7.18 -4.57 8.87
C GLY A 195 5.99 -3.84 8.25
N VAL A 196 5.53 -4.27 7.07
CA VAL A 196 4.35 -3.72 6.39
C VAL A 196 3.09 -4.40 6.93
N GLY A 197 2.06 -3.61 7.21
CA GLY A 197 0.77 -4.12 7.68
C GLY A 197 0.01 -4.84 6.58
N VAL A 198 -0.72 -5.88 6.96
CA VAL A 198 -1.53 -6.67 6.04
C VAL A 198 -2.95 -6.77 6.56
N PHE A 199 -3.93 -6.46 5.70
CA PHE A 199 -5.34 -6.55 6.03
C PHE A 199 -6.17 -7.11 4.87
N GLY A 200 -7.37 -7.61 5.16
CA GLY A 200 -8.20 -8.35 4.21
C GLY A 200 -8.31 -9.84 4.54
N PHE A 201 -9.36 -10.51 4.03
CA PHE A 201 -9.68 -11.91 4.38
C PHE A 201 -9.73 -12.20 5.90
N GLY A 202 -10.24 -11.23 6.68
CA GLY A 202 -10.35 -11.32 8.14
C GLY A 202 -9.11 -10.82 8.91
N LEU A 203 -7.99 -10.57 8.22
CA LEU A 203 -6.86 -9.84 8.79
C LEU A 203 -7.23 -8.36 8.94
N VAL A 204 -6.78 -7.76 10.04
CA VAL A 204 -7.01 -6.35 10.35
C VAL A 204 -5.69 -5.73 10.75
N ASP A 205 -5.32 -4.64 10.10
CA ASP A 205 -4.17 -3.83 10.48
C ASP A 205 -4.63 -2.74 11.46
N ARG A 206 -3.99 -2.71 12.64
CA ARG A 206 -4.21 -1.68 13.67
C ARG A 206 -2.89 -1.09 14.07
N ARG A 207 -2.77 0.23 14.01
CA ARG A 207 -1.54 0.95 14.36
C ARG A 207 -1.87 2.30 14.97
N THR A 208 -1.00 2.78 15.83
CA THR A 208 -1.10 4.14 16.38
C THR A 208 -0.04 5.01 15.75
N ILE A 209 -0.46 6.09 15.10
CA ILE A 209 0.44 7.05 14.45
C ILE A 209 0.11 8.44 15.01
N LYS A 210 1.12 9.13 15.54
CA LYS A 210 0.95 10.45 16.21
C LYS A 210 -0.19 10.46 17.25
N GLY A 211 -0.38 9.36 17.96
CA GLY A 211 -1.41 9.21 19.00
C GLY A 211 -2.84 8.98 18.50
N ILE A 212 -3.03 8.77 17.19
CA ILE A 212 -4.31 8.38 16.58
C ILE A 212 -4.22 6.90 16.18
N GLU A 213 -5.16 6.08 16.64
CA GLU A 213 -5.28 4.70 16.13
C GLU A 213 -5.90 4.72 14.73
N VAL A 214 -5.29 4.01 13.79
CA VAL A 214 -5.79 3.75 12.45
C VAL A 214 -6.08 2.26 12.33
N VAL A 215 -7.28 1.93 11.87
CA VAL A 215 -7.75 0.56 11.63
C VAL A 215 -8.08 0.40 10.15
N ASN A 216 -7.37 -0.52 9.48
CA ASN A 216 -7.60 -0.82 8.07
C ASN A 216 -8.33 -2.15 7.92
N LEU A 217 -9.43 -2.13 7.15
CA LEU A 217 -10.27 -3.29 6.84
C LEU A 217 -10.33 -3.48 5.32
N GLY A 218 -10.38 -4.73 4.86
CA GLY A 218 -10.33 -5.07 3.43
C GLY A 218 -11.38 -6.11 3.03
N TYR A 219 -12.08 -5.86 1.93
CA TYR A 219 -13.13 -6.74 1.39
C TYR A 219 -13.00 -6.94 -0.11
N THR A 220 -13.35 -8.13 -0.58
CA THR A 220 -13.34 -8.48 -2.01
C THR A 220 -14.34 -9.58 -2.29
N GLY A 221 -14.84 -9.62 -3.53
CA GLY A 221 -15.64 -10.71 -4.07
C GLY A 221 -16.87 -11.09 -3.24
N GLY A 222 -17.57 -12.13 -3.67
CA GLY A 222 -18.75 -12.63 -2.98
C GLY A 222 -20.01 -11.80 -3.24
N GLU A 223 -21.09 -12.18 -2.54
CA GLU A 223 -22.39 -11.54 -2.71
C GLU A 223 -22.46 -10.22 -1.90
N PRO A 224 -22.89 -9.10 -2.51
CA PRO A 224 -22.87 -7.78 -1.87
C PRO A 224 -23.57 -7.69 -0.52
N SER A 225 -24.71 -8.37 -0.30
CA SER A 225 -25.41 -8.36 0.99
C SER A 225 -24.61 -9.08 2.10
N SER A 226 -23.86 -10.13 1.77
CA SER A 226 -22.95 -10.79 2.71
C SER A 226 -21.80 -9.88 3.09
N ILE A 227 -21.16 -9.24 2.09
CA ILE A 227 -20.09 -8.27 2.32
C ILE A 227 -20.60 -7.14 3.22
N MET A 228 -21.75 -6.56 2.87
CA MET A 228 -22.39 -5.49 3.63
C MET A 228 -22.57 -5.89 5.10
N LYS A 229 -23.11 -7.07 5.37
CA LYS A 229 -23.36 -7.56 6.73
C LYS A 229 -22.07 -7.69 7.54
N ASP A 230 -21.02 -8.27 6.96
CA ASP A 230 -19.75 -8.51 7.65
C ASP A 230 -18.94 -7.23 7.83
N MET A 231 -18.98 -6.36 6.83
CA MET A 231 -18.40 -5.02 6.86
C MET A 231 -19.05 -4.16 7.94
N VAL A 232 -20.39 -4.01 7.95
CA VAL A 232 -21.09 -3.22 8.97
C VAL A 232 -20.71 -3.72 10.37
N ARG A 233 -20.75 -5.03 10.60
CA ARG A 233 -20.37 -5.63 11.89
C ARG A 233 -18.94 -5.25 12.29
N SER A 234 -18.00 -5.32 11.36
CA SER A 234 -16.59 -5.06 11.64
C SER A 234 -16.35 -3.58 11.87
N VAL A 235 -16.82 -2.69 10.99
CA VAL A 235 -16.67 -1.24 11.13
C VAL A 235 -17.28 -0.76 12.45
N SER A 236 -18.51 -1.17 12.78
CA SER A 236 -19.16 -0.76 14.03
C SER A 236 -18.46 -1.32 15.29
N ARG A 237 -17.71 -2.42 15.17
CA ARG A 237 -16.90 -2.96 16.29
C ARG A 237 -15.61 -2.17 16.47
N GLU A 238 -14.96 -1.77 15.39
CA GLU A 238 -13.66 -1.08 15.45
C GLU A 238 -13.81 0.43 15.69
N LYS A 239 -14.89 1.04 15.20
CA LYS A 239 -15.03 2.50 15.20
C LYS A 239 -15.26 3.07 16.60
N ARG A 240 -14.47 4.10 16.93
CA ARG A 240 -14.59 4.95 18.11
C ARG A 240 -14.46 6.42 17.71
N PRO A 241 -14.83 7.38 18.58
CA PRO A 241 -14.70 8.80 18.25
C PRO A 241 -13.26 9.23 17.98
N ASP A 242 -12.28 8.58 18.62
CA ASP A 242 -10.88 8.99 18.67
C ASP A 242 -9.93 8.18 17.78
N ASN A 243 -10.48 7.31 16.91
CA ASN A 243 -9.71 6.54 15.94
C ASN A 243 -10.20 6.79 14.51
N LEU A 244 -9.43 6.27 13.54
CA LEU A 244 -9.77 6.21 12.13
C LEU A 244 -10.08 4.77 11.73
N VAL A 245 -11.15 4.58 10.98
CA VAL A 245 -11.46 3.31 10.31
C VAL A 245 -11.48 3.55 8.80
N ILE A 246 -10.58 2.89 8.10
CA ILE A 246 -10.44 2.95 6.63
C ILE A 246 -10.85 1.61 6.06
N VAL A 247 -11.74 1.63 5.07
CA VAL A 247 -12.25 0.41 4.43
C VAL A 247 -11.81 0.38 2.98
N SER A 248 -11.05 -0.65 2.61
CA SER A 248 -10.65 -0.90 1.22
C SER A 248 -11.50 -1.99 0.60
N PHE A 249 -11.88 -1.80 -0.66
CA PHE A 249 -12.63 -2.76 -1.45
C PHE A 249 -11.97 -3.03 -2.77
N HIS A 250 -12.00 -4.29 -3.17
CA HIS A 250 -11.64 -4.73 -4.51
C HIS A 250 -12.93 -5.20 -5.22
N TRP A 251 -13.47 -4.36 -6.12
CA TRP A 251 -14.88 -4.43 -6.54
C TRP A 251 -15.17 -3.83 -7.93
N GLY A 252 -16.41 -3.95 -8.41
CA GLY A 252 -16.78 -3.38 -9.71
C GLY A 252 -16.38 -4.29 -10.86
N GLY A 253 -16.16 -3.71 -12.04
CA GLY A 253 -15.74 -4.45 -13.22
C GLY A 253 -14.53 -3.81 -13.89
N GLU A 254 -13.63 -4.65 -14.42
CA GLU A 254 -12.43 -4.24 -15.13
C GLU A 254 -12.77 -3.31 -16.31
N GLY A 255 -12.05 -2.19 -16.45
CA GLY A 255 -12.23 -1.20 -17.51
C GLY A 255 -13.51 -0.38 -17.42
N VAL A 256 -14.30 -0.52 -16.34
CA VAL A 256 -15.54 0.24 -16.17
C VAL A 256 -15.24 1.56 -15.44
N TYR A 257 -15.46 2.68 -16.12
CA TYR A 257 -15.15 4.02 -15.60
C TYR A 257 -16.17 4.59 -14.60
N GLN A 258 -17.37 4.01 -14.53
CA GLN A 258 -18.43 4.46 -13.63
C GLN A 258 -18.70 3.39 -12.57
N PRO A 259 -18.75 3.76 -11.27
CA PRO A 259 -19.07 2.81 -10.24
C PRO A 259 -20.50 2.29 -10.40
N ASN A 260 -20.68 0.99 -10.22
CA ASN A 260 -22.01 0.37 -10.30
C ASN A 260 -22.79 0.53 -8.98
N GLY A 261 -24.07 0.13 -8.99
CA GLY A 261 -24.92 0.25 -7.82
C GLY A 261 -24.45 -0.53 -6.58
N ASP A 262 -23.74 -1.65 -6.73
CA ASP A 262 -23.18 -2.40 -5.61
C ASP A 262 -22.02 -1.66 -4.96
N GLN A 263 -21.11 -1.11 -5.77
CA GLN A 263 -20.02 -0.26 -5.28
C GLN A 263 -20.57 0.91 -4.47
N ILE A 264 -21.57 1.63 -5.01
CA ILE A 264 -22.19 2.77 -4.32
C ILE A 264 -22.86 2.33 -3.02
N ARG A 265 -23.63 1.24 -3.04
CA ARG A 265 -24.28 0.70 -1.83
C ARG A 265 -23.27 0.33 -0.76
N LEU A 266 -22.22 -0.41 -1.12
CA LEU A 266 -21.19 -0.85 -0.18
C LEU A 266 -20.38 0.32 0.39
N GLY A 267 -19.96 1.26 -0.47
CA GLY A 267 -19.21 2.45 -0.06
C GLY A 267 -20.01 3.32 0.91
N ARG A 268 -21.25 3.69 0.56
CA ARG A 268 -22.15 4.45 1.44
C ARG A 268 -22.45 3.68 2.74
N GLY A 269 -22.65 2.36 2.66
CA GLY A 269 -22.87 1.50 3.82
C GLY A 269 -21.68 1.44 4.78
N ALA A 270 -20.45 1.49 4.28
CA ALA A 270 -19.24 1.55 5.12
C ALA A 270 -19.21 2.86 5.93
N ILE A 271 -19.48 3.99 5.27
CA ILE A 271 -19.58 5.30 5.92
C ILE A 271 -20.73 5.30 6.94
N ASP A 272 -21.89 4.75 6.59
CA ASP A 272 -23.04 4.64 7.50
C ASP A 272 -22.75 3.79 8.73
N ALA A 273 -21.88 2.78 8.62
CA ALA A 273 -21.42 1.96 9.74
C ALA A 273 -20.35 2.65 10.62
N GLY A 274 -19.75 3.76 10.14
CA GLY A 274 -18.81 4.58 10.88
C GLY A 274 -17.41 4.74 10.25
N ALA A 275 -17.17 4.24 9.04
CA ALA A 275 -15.88 4.42 8.36
C ALA A 275 -15.59 5.91 8.09
N ASP A 276 -14.31 6.29 8.18
CA ASP A 276 -13.84 7.66 7.94
C ASP A 276 -13.41 7.90 6.50
N LEU A 277 -13.04 6.82 5.78
CA LEU A 277 -12.58 6.83 4.40
C LEU A 277 -12.84 5.46 3.77
N VAL A 278 -13.27 5.47 2.50
CA VAL A 278 -13.41 4.26 1.68
C VAL A 278 -12.50 4.35 0.46
N LEU A 279 -11.75 3.28 0.20
CA LEU A 279 -10.81 3.14 -0.90
C LEU A 279 -11.22 1.99 -1.81
N GLY A 280 -11.26 2.21 -3.12
CA GLY A 280 -11.67 1.25 -4.11
C GLY A 280 -10.56 0.89 -5.09
N HIS A 281 -10.62 -0.36 -5.55
CA HIS A 281 -9.64 -1.07 -6.37
C HIS A 281 -10.37 -2.03 -7.32
N HIS A 282 -9.67 -2.61 -8.31
CA HIS A 282 -10.14 -3.60 -9.31
C HIS A 282 -10.54 -3.07 -10.69
N PRO A 283 -11.23 -1.92 -10.87
CA PRO A 283 -11.57 -1.47 -12.22
C PRO A 283 -10.37 -1.26 -13.14
N HIS A 284 -9.15 -1.19 -12.58
CA HIS A 284 -7.88 -0.92 -13.29
C HIS A 284 -7.84 0.43 -14.02
N VAL A 285 -8.86 1.26 -13.81
CA VAL A 285 -8.99 2.65 -14.26
C VAL A 285 -9.46 3.51 -13.09
N ILE A 286 -9.19 4.81 -13.14
CA ILE A 286 -9.72 5.73 -12.11
C ILE A 286 -11.24 5.83 -12.20
N GLN A 287 -11.91 5.86 -11.06
CA GLN A 287 -13.34 6.16 -10.94
C GLN A 287 -13.53 7.41 -10.07
N GLY A 288 -14.76 7.94 -10.06
CA GLY A 288 -15.09 9.17 -9.34
C GLY A 288 -14.86 9.09 -7.83
N ILE A 289 -14.81 10.26 -7.20
CA ILE A 289 -14.76 10.42 -5.74
C ILE A 289 -16.08 11.03 -5.29
N GLU A 290 -16.71 10.43 -4.28
CA GLU A 290 -17.94 10.93 -3.68
C GLU A 290 -17.69 11.42 -2.27
N THR A 291 -18.19 12.62 -1.96
CA THR A 291 -18.37 13.05 -0.57
C THR A 291 -19.76 12.64 -0.09
N TYR A 292 -19.83 11.63 0.77
CA TYR A 292 -21.06 11.13 1.37
C TYR A 292 -21.00 11.35 2.89
N ARG A 293 -21.96 12.10 3.44
CA ARG A 293 -22.04 12.45 4.88
C ARG A 293 -20.74 13.08 5.43
N GLY A 294 -20.08 13.89 4.62
CA GLY A 294 -18.83 14.58 4.99
C GLY A 294 -17.60 13.67 5.03
N ARG A 295 -17.70 12.43 4.52
CA ARG A 295 -16.60 11.49 4.35
C ARG A 295 -16.44 11.14 2.88
N GLU A 296 -15.26 10.69 2.50
CA GLU A 296 -14.92 10.45 1.11
C GLU A 296 -14.91 8.96 0.76
N ILE A 297 -15.42 8.67 -0.43
CA ILE A 297 -15.42 7.35 -1.06
C ILE A 297 -14.68 7.50 -2.38
N VAL A 298 -13.49 6.92 -2.48
CA VAL A 298 -12.68 6.87 -3.70
C VAL A 298 -12.99 5.56 -4.39
N TYR A 299 -13.80 5.56 -5.45
CA TYR A 299 -14.35 4.31 -6.00
C TYR A 299 -13.32 3.43 -6.73
N SER A 300 -12.29 4.05 -7.31
CA SER A 300 -11.12 3.35 -7.87
C SER A 300 -9.94 4.30 -8.03
N LEU A 301 -8.78 3.87 -7.53
CA LEU A 301 -7.51 4.58 -7.67
C LEU A 301 -6.79 4.27 -9.00
N GLY A 302 -7.24 3.23 -9.73
CA GLY A 302 -6.58 2.72 -10.93
C GLY A 302 -5.37 1.84 -10.64
N ASN A 303 -4.60 1.51 -11.67
CA ASN A 303 -3.34 0.76 -11.55
C ASN A 303 -2.23 1.62 -10.94
N PHE A 304 -1.27 1.05 -10.21
CA PHE A 304 -0.11 1.79 -9.69
C PHE A 304 1.20 1.12 -10.09
N VAL A 305 1.83 0.31 -9.23
CA VAL A 305 2.94 -0.57 -9.65
C VAL A 305 2.34 -1.86 -10.23
N PHE A 306 1.95 -1.82 -11.50
CA PHE A 306 1.06 -2.84 -12.06
C PHE A 306 1.74 -3.77 -13.06
N GLY A 307 2.28 -4.88 -12.57
CA GLY A 307 2.89 -5.94 -13.36
C GLY A 307 1.93 -6.87 -14.11
N GLY A 308 0.62 -6.65 -13.98
CA GLY A 308 -0.42 -7.45 -14.64
C GLY A 308 -0.55 -7.21 -16.15
N HIS A 309 -0.01 -6.10 -16.67
CA HIS A 309 -0.08 -5.76 -18.10
C HIS A 309 1.16 -4.95 -18.53
N SER A 310 1.82 -5.38 -19.62
CA SER A 310 3.07 -4.75 -20.11
C SER A 310 2.86 -3.42 -20.85
N ASN A 311 1.62 -3.10 -21.24
CA ASN A 311 1.27 -1.80 -21.80
C ASN A 311 -0.24 -1.47 -21.66
N PRO A 312 -0.75 -1.11 -20.47
CA PRO A 312 -2.15 -0.76 -20.28
C PRO A 312 -2.59 0.34 -21.25
N GLU A 313 -3.80 0.23 -21.79
CA GLU A 313 -4.39 1.27 -22.65
C GLU A 313 -4.59 2.57 -21.86
N ASP A 314 -5.26 2.46 -20.70
CA ASP A 314 -5.34 3.54 -19.72
C ASP A 314 -4.19 3.40 -18.72
N LYS A 315 -3.35 4.44 -18.65
CA LYS A 315 -2.23 4.53 -17.71
C LYS A 315 -2.48 5.57 -16.61
N ASP A 316 -3.65 6.23 -16.62
CA ASP A 316 -4.00 7.22 -15.62
C ASP A 316 -4.18 6.53 -14.26
N THR A 317 -3.61 7.13 -13.24
CA THR A 317 -3.77 6.73 -11.85
C THR A 317 -3.76 7.96 -10.95
N ILE A 318 -4.16 7.78 -9.71
CA ILE A 318 -4.11 8.85 -8.71
C ILE A 318 -3.47 8.34 -7.43
N ILE A 319 -2.72 9.23 -6.78
CA ILE A 319 -2.41 9.12 -5.36
C ILE A 319 -3.46 9.95 -4.64
N TYR A 320 -4.26 9.31 -3.79
CA TYR A 320 -5.23 10.00 -2.97
C TYR A 320 -4.61 10.35 -1.63
N GLN A 321 -4.68 11.60 -1.21
CA GLN A 321 -4.07 12.04 0.04
C GLN A 321 -5.12 12.74 0.91
N ALA A 322 -5.28 12.29 2.14
CA ALA A 322 -6.23 12.84 3.10
C ALA A 322 -5.52 13.13 4.44
N THR A 323 -5.75 14.32 4.97
CA THR A 323 -5.26 14.71 6.30
C THR A 323 -6.42 14.67 7.29
N PHE A 324 -6.21 14.00 8.41
CA PHE A 324 -7.13 13.96 9.55
C PHE A 324 -6.52 14.69 10.74
N GLN A 325 -7.36 15.28 11.59
CA GLN A 325 -6.93 15.99 12.79
C GLN A 325 -7.73 15.50 13.98
N ARG A 326 -7.08 15.39 15.14
CA ARG A 326 -7.79 15.21 16.41
C ARG A 326 -8.33 16.56 16.87
N LYS A 327 -9.65 16.71 17.05
CA LYS A 327 -10.31 17.88 17.62
C LYS A 327 -11.26 17.48 18.73
N GLU A 328 -11.10 18.04 19.92
CA GLU A 328 -12.01 17.79 21.06
C GLU A 328 -12.22 16.29 21.35
N GLY A 329 -11.12 15.51 21.28
CA GLY A 329 -11.15 14.06 21.52
C GLY A 329 -11.74 13.23 20.37
N ARG A 330 -12.08 13.85 19.23
CA ARG A 330 -12.57 13.16 18.02
C ARG A 330 -11.57 13.27 16.89
N VAL A 331 -11.56 12.31 15.96
CA VAL A 331 -10.80 12.46 14.71
C VAL A 331 -11.72 12.90 13.58
N VAL A 332 -11.36 13.99 12.91
CA VAL A 332 -12.14 14.65 11.85
C VAL A 332 -11.30 14.87 10.60
N PRO A 333 -11.90 14.85 9.39
CA PRO A 333 -11.18 15.19 8.17
C PRO A 333 -10.81 16.67 8.17
N LYS A 334 -9.60 17.00 7.67
CA LYS A 334 -9.08 18.37 7.55
C LYS A 334 -9.03 18.83 6.09
N GLU A 335 -8.40 18.02 5.23
CA GLU A 335 -8.23 18.30 3.81
C GLU A 335 -7.99 16.99 3.04
N SER A 336 -8.29 17.00 1.75
CA SER A 336 -8.03 15.89 0.84
C SER A 336 -7.65 16.40 -0.55
N GLN A 337 -6.92 15.59 -1.30
CA GLN A 337 -6.58 15.86 -2.69
C GLN A 337 -6.33 14.56 -3.46
N ALA A 338 -6.69 14.57 -4.74
CA ALA A 338 -6.23 13.58 -5.71
C ALA A 338 -5.03 14.15 -6.48
N ILE A 339 -3.92 13.43 -6.49
CA ILE A 339 -2.68 13.80 -7.16
C ILE A 339 -2.54 12.88 -8.38
N PRO A 340 -2.73 13.40 -9.61
CA PRO A 340 -2.58 12.61 -10.82
C PRO A 340 -1.17 12.07 -10.99
N ALA A 341 -1.11 10.79 -11.35
CA ALA A 341 0.10 10.10 -11.74
C ALA A 341 -0.19 9.24 -12.97
N ARG A 342 0.87 8.69 -13.54
CA ARG A 342 0.81 7.71 -14.62
C ARG A 342 1.56 6.47 -14.19
N VAL A 343 1.01 5.29 -14.46
CA VAL A 343 1.56 3.96 -14.11
C VAL A 343 3.00 3.75 -14.62
N SER A 344 3.36 4.43 -15.70
CA SER A 344 4.64 4.27 -16.40
C SER A 344 5.33 5.61 -16.61
N SER A 345 6.66 5.62 -16.58
CA SER A 345 7.45 6.81 -16.89
C SER A 345 7.56 7.10 -18.38
N VAL A 346 7.21 6.12 -19.23
CA VAL A 346 7.18 6.23 -20.70
C VAL A 346 5.80 5.92 -21.27
N PRO A 347 5.38 6.54 -22.40
CA PRO A 347 4.04 6.33 -22.93
C PRO A 347 3.86 5.03 -23.72
N GLU A 348 4.91 4.48 -24.35
CA GLU A 348 4.80 3.36 -25.30
C GLU A 348 4.74 1.97 -24.64
N ARG A 349 5.09 1.87 -23.36
CA ARG A 349 5.05 0.62 -22.59
C ARG A 349 4.78 0.89 -21.11
N ASN A 350 4.62 -0.17 -20.33
CA ASN A 350 4.67 -0.13 -18.88
C ASN A 350 6.09 -0.47 -18.41
N ASP A 351 6.79 0.52 -17.87
CA ASP A 351 8.08 0.32 -17.21
C ASP A 351 7.95 0.19 -15.69
N TYR A 352 6.72 0.01 -15.20
CA TYR A 352 6.34 -0.30 -13.81
C TYR A 352 6.81 0.73 -12.79
N ARG A 353 7.02 1.97 -13.23
CA ARG A 353 7.46 3.08 -12.40
C ARG A 353 6.44 4.22 -12.47
N PRO A 354 5.50 4.31 -11.52
CA PRO A 354 4.59 5.44 -11.45
C PRO A 354 5.34 6.77 -11.36
N VAL A 355 4.85 7.76 -12.09
CA VAL A 355 5.39 9.13 -12.09
C VAL A 355 4.26 10.14 -11.90
N LEU A 356 4.53 11.20 -11.15
CA LEU A 356 3.60 12.30 -10.99
C LEU A 356 3.39 13.01 -12.34
N LEU A 357 2.15 13.40 -12.62
CA LEU A 357 1.82 14.19 -13.79
C LEU A 357 1.86 15.69 -13.45
N ASP A 358 2.26 16.49 -14.43
CA ASP A 358 2.25 17.95 -14.39
C ASP A 358 1.53 18.55 -15.61
N GLY A 359 1.46 19.88 -15.65
CA GLY A 359 0.96 20.64 -16.80
C GLY A 359 -0.39 20.16 -17.33
N ALA A 360 -0.45 19.97 -18.66
CA ALA A 360 -1.67 19.58 -19.36
C ALA A 360 -2.16 18.18 -19.00
N GLU A 361 -1.25 17.22 -18.77
CA GLU A 361 -1.62 15.85 -18.42
C GLU A 361 -2.25 15.78 -17.02
N LYS A 362 -1.69 16.52 -16.05
CA LYS A 362 -2.31 16.67 -14.73
C LYS A 362 -3.72 17.25 -14.85
N ALA A 363 -3.89 18.31 -15.65
CA ALA A 363 -5.18 18.95 -15.85
C ALA A 363 -6.20 18.00 -16.50
N ARG A 364 -5.78 17.22 -17.51
CA ARG A 364 -6.61 16.23 -18.20
C ARG A 364 -7.13 15.16 -17.24
N VAL A 365 -6.27 14.59 -16.40
CA VAL A 365 -6.66 13.54 -15.45
C VAL A 365 -7.58 14.10 -14.36
N LEU A 366 -7.33 15.31 -13.86
CA LEU A 366 -8.24 15.95 -12.90
C LEU A 366 -9.61 16.27 -13.51
N GLU A 367 -9.66 16.67 -14.78
CA GLU A 367 -10.93 16.89 -15.48
C GLU A 367 -11.72 15.59 -15.66
N LYS A 368 -11.04 14.51 -16.08
CA LYS A 368 -11.61 13.16 -16.15
C LYS A 368 -12.20 12.73 -14.80
N LEU A 369 -11.43 12.88 -13.71
CA LEU A 369 -11.88 12.56 -12.36
C LEU A 369 -13.07 13.40 -11.90
N ARG A 370 -13.07 14.72 -12.19
CA ARG A 370 -14.22 15.60 -11.90
C ARG A 370 -15.46 15.16 -12.66
N GLY A 371 -15.32 14.76 -13.93
CA GLY A 371 -16.42 14.24 -14.74
C GLY A 371 -17.06 12.99 -14.12
N TYR A 372 -16.24 12.03 -13.68
CA TYR A 372 -16.73 10.82 -13.00
C TYR A 372 -17.37 11.14 -11.64
N SER A 373 -16.79 12.08 -10.89
CA SER A 373 -17.32 12.50 -9.59
C SER A 373 -18.66 13.24 -9.73
N ALA A 374 -18.83 14.05 -10.76
CA ALA A 374 -20.08 14.76 -11.04
C ALA A 374 -21.23 13.80 -11.37
N ALA A 375 -20.95 12.65 -12.01
CA ALA A 375 -21.96 11.64 -12.30
C ALA A 375 -22.56 11.00 -11.03
N LEU A 376 -21.78 10.92 -9.96
CA LEU A 376 -22.21 10.40 -8.66
C LEU A 376 -23.16 11.34 -7.91
N ALA A 377 -23.02 12.65 -8.10
CA ALA A 377 -23.87 13.66 -7.44
C ALA A 377 -25.30 13.72 -8.00
N MET A 378 -25.57 13.06 -9.14
CA MET A 378 -26.89 13.00 -9.76
C MET A 378 -27.77 11.86 -9.23
N HIS A 379 -27.26 11.06 -8.28
CA HIS A 379 -27.88 9.85 -7.72
C HIS A 379 -27.81 9.81 -6.19
#